data_AF-A0A4U9YIX6-F1
#
_entry.id   AF-A0A4U9YIX6-F1
#
_cell.length_a   1.000
_cell.length_b   1.000
_cell.length_c   1.000
_cell.angle_alpha   90.00
_cell.angle_beta   90.00
_cell.angle_gamma   90.00
#
_symmetry.space_group_name_H-M   'P 1'
#
loop_
_entity.id
_entity.type
_entity.pdbx_description
1 polymer ?
#
loop_
_entity_poly.entity_id
_entity_poly.type
_entity_poly.pdbx_seq_one_letter_code
_entity_poly.pdbx_strand_id
1 'polypeptide(L)'
;MNNTEQSSIEIDVLSLLKKLWNKKFLILFMGLFLGTLALMASLFLIKPSYTSTTRLYVINRQQSDNLTATDLQAGGYLVNDYKEIITSRDVMQDVIASDGLSLTPEQLSKMIAVTVPADTRVISISVTNHHPQEAKDLANSIREAASEKIKKVTKVQEVTPLEKAQLPTSPSSPNIQRNTLIGFFLGALLTIIVIVVGEVLDDRIKRPEDIEEVLGMTLLGTVPNTDKL
;
A
#
# COMPACT_ATOMS: atom_id res chain seq x y z
N MET A 1 -29.80 -39.47 32.39
CA MET A 1 -28.84 -38.42 32.02
C MET A 1 -27.59 -39.15 31.55
N ASN A 2 -27.39 -39.32 30.25
CA ASN A 2 -26.16 -39.90 29.71
C ASN A 2 -25.69 -39.02 28.56
N ASN A 3 -24.41 -38.68 28.64
CA ASN A 3 -23.69 -37.71 27.84
C ASN A 3 -23.80 -38.01 26.35
N THR A 4 -24.36 -37.06 25.61
CA THR A 4 -24.10 -36.94 24.17
C THR A 4 -22.69 -36.36 24.06
N GLU A 5 -21.70 -37.23 23.89
CA GLU A 5 -20.36 -36.78 23.47
C GLU A 5 -20.52 -36.04 22.16
N GLN A 6 -20.26 -34.74 22.21
CA GLN A 6 -20.14 -33.92 21.02
C GLN A 6 -18.97 -34.49 20.23
N SER A 7 -19.25 -35.15 19.12
CA SER A 7 -18.23 -35.48 18.11
C SER A 7 -17.61 -34.17 17.67
N SER A 8 -16.51 -33.80 18.32
CA SER A 8 -15.70 -32.68 17.94
C SER A 8 -14.97 -33.11 16.69
N ILE A 9 -15.25 -32.43 15.58
CA ILE A 9 -14.41 -32.48 14.40
C ILE A 9 -13.02 -31.99 14.84
N GLU A 10 -12.17 -32.90 15.29
CA GLU A 10 -10.79 -32.59 15.62
C GLU A 10 -10.05 -32.39 14.30
N ILE A 11 -9.85 -31.12 13.95
CA ILE A 11 -9.04 -30.76 12.78
C ILE A 11 -7.58 -31.10 13.11
N ASP A 12 -7.11 -32.26 12.65
CA ASP A 12 -5.70 -32.63 12.79
C ASP A 12 -4.81 -31.73 11.92
N VAL A 13 -4.20 -30.74 12.57
CA VAL A 13 -3.32 -29.74 11.95
C VAL A 13 -2.10 -30.40 11.29
N LEU A 14 -1.58 -31.50 11.86
CA LEU A 14 -0.42 -32.21 11.31
C LEU A 14 -0.78 -32.93 10.00
N SER A 15 -1.98 -33.51 9.92
CA SER A 15 -2.51 -34.12 8.70
C SER A 15 -2.66 -33.09 7.58
N LEU A 16 -3.21 -31.90 7.89
CA LEU A 16 -3.33 -30.80 6.93
C LEU A 16 -1.96 -30.33 6.41
N LEU A 17 -0.97 -30.17 7.29
CA LEU A 17 0.37 -29.74 6.92
C LEU A 17 1.06 -30.75 5.98
N LYS A 18 0.93 -32.05 6.27
CA LYS A 18 1.48 -33.12 5.41
C LYS A 18 0.86 -33.10 4.01
N LYS A 19 -0.44 -32.83 3.91
CA LYS A 19 -1.14 -32.70 2.61
C LYS A 19 -0.70 -31.48 1.82
N LEU A 20 -0.51 -30.34 2.48
CA LEU A 20 0.06 -29.15 1.84
C LEU A 20 1.48 -29.41 1.32
N TRP A 21 2.30 -30.15 2.07
CA TRP A 21 3.66 -30.51 1.65
C TRP A 21 3.68 -31.41 0.41
N ASN A 22 2.72 -32.33 0.30
CA ASN A 22 2.57 -33.16 -0.90
C ASN A 22 2.14 -32.34 -2.12
N LYS A 23 1.36 -31.28 -1.93
CA LYS A 23 0.89 -30.37 -3.00
C LYS A 23 1.76 -29.12 -3.18
N LYS A 24 2.97 -29.07 -2.60
CA LYS A 24 3.85 -27.88 -2.66
C LYS A 24 4.17 -27.40 -4.07
N PHE A 25 4.29 -28.32 -5.03
CA PHE A 25 4.53 -27.96 -6.43
C PHE A 25 3.31 -27.29 -7.08
N LEU A 26 2.10 -27.71 -6.71
CA LEU A 26 0.86 -27.08 -7.17
C LEU A 26 0.73 -25.67 -6.59
N ILE A 27 1.02 -25.50 -5.29
CA ILE A 27 1.04 -24.20 -4.62
C ILE A 27 2.07 -23.27 -5.27
N LEU A 28 3.28 -23.76 -5.51
CA LEU A 28 4.35 -23.00 -6.16
C LEU A 28 4.01 -22.63 -7.61
N PHE A 29 3.43 -23.56 -8.37
CA PHE A 29 3.00 -23.32 -9.75
C PHE A 29 1.89 -22.26 -9.82
N MET A 30 0.87 -22.34 -8.96
CA MET A 30 -0.21 -21.36 -8.95
C MET A 30 0.28 -19.98 -8.48
N GLY A 31 1.16 -19.95 -7.48
CA GLY A 31 1.84 -18.71 -7.07
C GLY A 31 2.62 -18.10 -8.24
N LEU A 32 3.43 -18.89 -8.95
CA LEU A 32 4.17 -18.41 -10.11
C LEU A 32 3.23 -17.92 -11.22
N PHE A 33 2.18 -18.67 -11.54
CA PHE A 33 1.19 -18.31 -12.55
C PHE A 33 0.54 -16.96 -12.25
N LEU A 34 0.02 -16.76 -11.03
CA LEU A 34 -0.58 -15.49 -10.64
C LEU A 34 0.44 -14.34 -10.51
N GLY A 35 1.67 -14.65 -10.08
CA GLY A 35 2.78 -13.69 -10.09
C GLY A 35 3.10 -13.21 -11.51
N THR A 36 3.21 -14.11 -12.48
CA THR A 36 3.45 -13.76 -13.89
C THR A 36 2.30 -12.95 -14.49
N LEU A 37 1.06 -13.29 -14.15
CA LEU A 37 -0.13 -12.55 -14.60
C LEU A 37 -0.15 -11.13 -14.01
N ALA A 38 0.20 -10.97 -12.74
CA ALA A 38 0.34 -9.66 -12.08
C ALA A 38 1.48 -8.82 -12.67
N LEU A 39 2.61 -9.45 -13.01
CA LEU A 39 3.71 -8.80 -13.71
C LEU A 39 3.26 -8.31 -15.09
N MET A 40 2.61 -9.17 -15.87
CA MET A 40 2.14 -8.85 -17.21
C MET A 40 1.12 -7.71 -17.18
N ALA A 41 0.18 -7.75 -16.24
CA ALA A 41 -0.78 -6.67 -16.01
C ALA A 41 -0.07 -5.35 -15.61
N SER A 42 0.93 -5.42 -14.74
CA SER A 42 1.68 -4.23 -14.30
C SER A 42 2.50 -3.59 -15.42
N LEU A 43 3.02 -4.38 -16.35
CA LEU A 43 3.82 -3.86 -17.47
C LEU A 43 2.98 -3.35 -18.65
N PHE A 44 1.86 -4.00 -18.95
CA PHE A 44 1.10 -3.72 -20.18
C PHE A 44 -0.17 -2.89 -19.94
N LEU A 45 -0.83 -3.02 -18.79
CA LEU A 45 -2.14 -2.37 -18.56
C LEU A 45 -2.02 -1.04 -17.79
N ILE A 46 -1.09 -0.95 -16.84
CA ILE A 46 -0.98 0.21 -15.95
C ILE A 46 0.01 1.23 -16.54
N LYS A 47 -0.48 2.43 -16.84
CA LYS A 47 0.36 3.53 -17.35
C LYS A 47 1.36 3.96 -16.27
N PRO A 48 2.65 4.20 -16.63
CA PRO A 48 3.62 4.70 -15.68
C PRO A 48 3.20 6.08 -15.17
N SER A 49 3.41 6.31 -13.88
CA SER A 49 3.30 7.63 -13.26
C SER A 49 4.65 8.05 -12.74
N TYR A 50 4.91 9.35 -12.76
CA TYR A 50 6.15 9.96 -12.30
C TYR A 50 5.83 10.94 -11.20
N THR A 51 6.61 10.89 -10.12
CA THR A 51 6.46 11.80 -8.99
C THR A 51 7.66 12.72 -8.92
N SER A 52 7.43 14.02 -8.91
CA SER A 52 8.46 15.03 -8.66
C SER A 52 8.22 15.71 -7.33
N THR A 53 9.27 15.93 -6.55
CA THR A 53 9.19 16.48 -5.20
C THR A 53 9.99 17.76 -5.10
N THR A 54 9.39 18.78 -4.48
CA THR A 54 10.05 20.03 -4.11
C THR A 54 9.95 20.26 -2.61
N ARG A 55 10.90 20.99 -2.03
CA ARG A 55 10.98 21.19 -0.58
C ARG A 55 10.98 22.66 -0.22
N LEU A 56 10.18 23.02 0.77
CA LEU A 56 10.12 24.32 1.40
C LEU A 56 10.63 24.24 2.83
N TYR A 57 11.47 25.19 3.23
CA TYR A 57 11.83 25.36 4.63
C TYR A 57 11.12 26.59 5.17
N VAL A 58 10.45 26.43 6.31
CA VAL A 58 9.68 27.54 6.90
C VAL A 58 10.32 28.04 8.18
N ILE A 59 10.58 29.35 8.21
CA ILE A 59 11.12 30.06 9.36
C ILE A 59 10.09 31.11 9.76
N ASN A 60 9.61 31.05 11.00
CA ASN A 60 8.88 32.17 11.57
C ASN A 60 9.90 33.19 12.10
N ARG A 61 10.29 34.15 11.27
CA ARG A 61 11.15 35.27 11.71
C ARG A 61 10.24 36.46 12.04
N GLN A 62 9.82 36.58 13.30
CA GLN A 62 9.23 37.82 13.80
C GLN A 62 10.35 38.85 14.01
N GLN A 63 10.02 40.11 13.76
CA GLN A 63 10.94 41.26 13.65
C GLN A 63 11.53 41.74 15.00
N SER A 64 11.67 40.84 15.97
CA SER A 64 12.20 41.11 17.31
C SER A 64 13.44 40.23 17.54
N ASP A 65 14.59 40.87 17.78
CA ASP A 65 15.92 40.25 17.97
C ASP A 65 16.03 39.24 19.15
N ASN A 66 14.95 39.02 19.90
CA ASN A 66 14.92 38.09 21.02
C ASN A 66 14.07 36.86 20.68
N LEU A 67 14.72 35.80 20.20
CA LEU A 67 14.13 34.47 20.08
C LEU A 67 13.76 33.95 21.47
N THR A 68 12.47 33.77 21.75
CA THR A 68 12.01 33.22 23.03
C THR A 68 11.84 31.70 22.91
N ALA A 69 12.02 30.93 24.00
CA ALA A 69 11.83 29.47 23.98
C ALA A 69 10.41 29.03 23.51
N THR A 70 9.43 29.92 23.65
CA THR A 70 8.07 29.80 23.10
C THR A 70 8.00 29.83 21.57
N ASP A 71 8.88 30.58 20.89
CA ASP A 71 8.93 30.65 19.42
C ASP A 71 9.48 29.35 18.82
N LEU A 72 10.35 28.66 19.55
CA LEU A 72 10.90 27.36 19.13
C LEU A 72 9.84 26.25 19.14
N GLN A 73 8.92 26.25 20.11
CA GLN A 73 7.80 25.29 20.20
C GLN A 73 6.68 25.60 19.18
N ALA A 74 6.42 26.87 18.87
CA ALA A 74 5.42 27.25 17.87
C ALA A 74 5.75 26.74 16.46
N GLY A 75 7.03 26.57 16.13
CA GLY A 75 7.48 26.13 14.80
C GLY A 75 6.97 24.75 14.34
N GLY A 76 6.62 23.85 15.26
CA GLY A 76 6.10 22.52 14.95
C GLY A 76 4.60 22.49 14.59
N TYR A 77 3.81 23.45 15.07
CA TYR A 77 2.39 23.59 14.70
C TYR A 77 2.24 24.26 13.33
N LEU A 78 3.10 25.24 13.03
CA LEU A 78 3.05 26.02 11.81
C LEU A 78 3.17 25.16 10.53
N VAL A 79 3.97 24.09 10.55
CA VAL A 79 4.13 23.22 9.38
C VAL A 79 2.86 22.45 8.99
N ASN A 80 2.02 22.09 9.96
CA ASN A 80 0.72 21.47 9.69
C ASN A 80 -0.29 22.48 9.14
N ASP A 81 -0.29 23.71 9.66
CA ASP A 81 -1.14 24.78 9.13
C ASP A 81 -0.72 25.15 7.69
N TYR A 82 0.60 25.20 7.42
CA TYR A 82 1.10 25.43 6.08
C TYR A 82 0.77 24.30 5.11
N LYS A 83 0.76 23.05 5.57
CA LYS A 83 0.28 21.92 4.77
C LYS A 83 -1.16 22.15 4.31
N GLU A 84 -2.06 22.56 5.20
CA GLU A 84 -3.45 22.85 4.85
C GLU A 84 -3.57 24.03 3.88
N ILE A 85 -2.73 25.07 4.03
CA ILE A 85 -2.68 26.19 3.10
C ILE A 85 -2.20 25.73 1.71
N ILE A 86 -1.16 24.91 1.62
CA ILE A 86 -0.64 24.38 0.36
C ILE A 86 -1.71 23.57 -0.37
N THR A 87 -2.48 22.75 0.36
CA THR A 87 -3.55 21.93 -0.23
C THR A 87 -4.89 22.65 -0.39
N SER A 88 -4.95 23.95 -0.05
CA SER A 88 -6.18 24.73 -0.13
C SER A 88 -6.64 24.96 -1.57
N ARG A 89 -7.95 25.07 -1.75
CA ARG A 89 -8.59 25.28 -3.06
C ARG A 89 -8.09 26.54 -3.77
N ASP A 90 -7.82 27.60 -3.02
CA ASP A 90 -7.30 28.86 -3.56
C ASP A 90 -5.93 28.66 -4.23
N VAL A 91 -4.99 27.98 -3.56
CA VAL A 91 -3.66 27.71 -4.12
C VAL A 91 -3.76 26.84 -5.38
N MET A 92 -4.64 25.83 -5.36
CA MET A 92 -4.88 24.99 -6.54
C MET A 92 -5.44 25.81 -7.71
N GLN A 93 -6.39 26.72 -7.43
CA GLN A 93 -6.98 27.58 -8.45
C GLN A 93 -5.97 28.57 -9.04
N ASP A 94 -5.10 29.14 -8.21
CA ASP A 94 -4.04 30.05 -8.64
C ASP A 94 -3.07 29.35 -9.61
N VAL A 95 -2.67 28.10 -9.30
CA VAL A 95 -1.81 27.27 -10.15
C VAL A 95 -2.52 26.86 -11.45
N ILE A 96 -3.78 26.47 -11.38
CA ILE A 96 -4.58 26.12 -12.57
C ILE A 96 -4.68 27.33 -13.51
N ALA A 97 -4.86 28.53 -12.96
CA ALA A 97 -4.95 29.76 -13.73
C ALA A 97 -3.60 30.21 -14.30
N SER A 98 -2.50 30.04 -13.55
CA SER A 98 -1.14 30.42 -14.00
C SER A 98 -0.65 29.52 -15.14
N ASP A 99 -0.91 28.21 -15.03
CA ASP A 99 -0.35 27.20 -15.92
C ASP A 99 -1.33 26.82 -17.05
N GLY A 100 -2.52 27.45 -17.08
CA GLY A 100 -3.53 27.24 -18.14
C GLY A 100 -4.11 25.82 -18.16
N LEU A 101 -4.22 25.18 -16.98
CA LEU A 101 -4.61 23.78 -16.87
C LEU A 101 -6.12 23.60 -17.04
N SER A 102 -6.53 22.55 -17.75
CA SER A 102 -7.95 22.15 -17.87
C SER A 102 -8.37 21.18 -16.76
N LEU A 103 -8.01 21.48 -15.52
CA LEU A 103 -8.28 20.65 -14.34
C LEU A 103 -9.15 21.40 -13.34
N THR A 104 -9.88 20.66 -12.50
CA THR A 104 -10.51 21.24 -11.30
C THR A 104 -9.54 21.26 -10.12
N PRO A 105 -9.72 22.17 -9.14
CA PRO A 105 -8.90 22.19 -7.93
C PRO A 105 -8.85 20.85 -7.20
N GLU A 106 -9.95 20.09 -7.22
CA GLU A 106 -10.07 18.80 -6.57
C GLU A 106 -9.30 17.70 -7.32
N GLN A 107 -9.24 17.77 -8.65
CA GLN A 107 -8.40 16.88 -9.45
C GLN A 107 -6.92 17.15 -9.18
N LEU A 108 -6.52 18.42 -9.18
CA LEU A 108 -5.15 18.81 -8.89
C LEU A 108 -4.74 18.41 -7.46
N SER A 109 -5.59 18.65 -6.47
CA SER A 109 -5.35 18.25 -5.08
C SER A 109 -5.07 16.75 -4.92
N LYS A 110 -5.78 15.89 -5.67
CA LYS A 110 -5.55 14.42 -5.65
C LYS A 110 -4.19 13.99 -6.23
N MET A 111 -3.59 14.82 -7.08
CA MET A 111 -2.28 14.55 -7.68
C MET A 111 -1.13 14.95 -6.75
N ILE A 112 -1.44 15.67 -5.66
CA ILE A 112 -0.44 16.27 -4.77
C ILE A 112 -0.45 15.56 -3.42
N ALA A 113 0.74 15.25 -2.93
CA ALA A 113 0.96 14.75 -1.58
C ALA A 113 1.91 15.71 -0.85
N VAL A 114 1.42 16.32 0.23
CA VAL A 114 2.21 17.19 1.10
C VAL A 114 2.56 16.44 2.37
N THR A 115 3.86 16.26 2.62
CA THR A 115 4.38 15.55 3.78
C THR A 115 5.30 16.43 4.60
N VAL A 116 5.25 16.25 5.92
CA VAL A 116 6.10 16.94 6.89
C VAL A 116 6.78 15.85 7.70
N PRO A 117 8.09 15.60 7.51
CA PRO A 117 8.82 14.66 8.34
C PRO A 117 8.79 15.08 9.82
N ALA A 118 8.71 14.10 10.72
CA ALA A 118 8.64 14.34 12.16
C ALA A 118 9.82 15.21 12.64
N ASP A 119 9.53 16.17 13.52
CA ASP A 119 10.51 17.09 14.12
C ASP A 119 11.27 17.96 13.11
N THR A 120 10.72 18.16 11.90
CA THR A 120 11.31 19.02 10.88
C THR A 120 10.42 20.21 10.53
N ARG A 121 11.05 21.30 10.09
CA ARG A 121 10.37 22.47 9.48
C ARG A 121 10.39 22.42 7.95
N VAL A 122 10.55 21.23 7.40
CA VAL A 122 10.65 20.99 5.96
C VAL A 122 9.33 20.43 5.47
N ILE A 123 8.74 21.10 4.49
CA ILE A 123 7.53 20.64 3.83
C ILE A 123 7.94 20.08 2.47
N SER A 124 7.63 18.80 2.24
CA SER A 124 7.84 18.14 0.95
C SER A 124 6.53 18.12 0.18
N ILE A 125 6.53 18.72 -1.00
CA ILE A 125 5.39 18.76 -1.92
C ILE A 125 5.72 17.82 -3.07
N SER A 126 5.00 16.71 -3.16
CA SER A 126 5.17 15.70 -4.20
C SER A 126 4.00 15.74 -5.16
N VAL A 127 4.26 15.85 -6.46
CA VAL A 127 3.24 15.88 -7.51
C VAL A 127 3.41 14.66 -8.40
N THR A 128 2.33 13.93 -8.63
CA THR A 128 2.33 12.73 -9.48
C THR A 128 1.58 12.99 -10.79
N ASN A 129 2.25 12.76 -11.92
CA ASN A 129 1.67 12.91 -13.25
C ASN A 129 2.24 11.83 -14.20
N HIS A 130 1.54 11.54 -15.29
CA HIS A 130 2.00 10.64 -16.35
C HIS A 130 3.17 11.20 -17.15
N HIS A 131 3.32 12.53 -17.22
CA HIS A 131 4.46 13.18 -17.86
C HIS A 131 5.46 13.67 -16.79
N PRO A 132 6.74 13.26 -16.86
CA PRO A 132 7.74 13.63 -15.85
C PRO A 132 8.01 15.14 -15.84
N GLN A 133 7.94 15.79 -17.00
CA GLN A 133 8.13 17.24 -17.14
C GLN A 133 6.98 18.01 -16.46
N GLU A 134 5.73 17.64 -16.75
CA GLU A 134 4.55 18.25 -16.10
C GLU A 134 4.57 18.06 -14.58
N ALA A 135 4.98 16.88 -14.08
CA ALA A 135 5.11 16.64 -12.65
C ALA A 135 6.08 17.61 -11.98
N LYS A 136 7.24 17.85 -12.63
CA LYS A 136 8.26 18.78 -12.16
C LYS A 136 7.78 20.22 -12.19
N ASP A 137 7.22 20.65 -13.32
CA ASP A 137 6.82 22.04 -13.52
C ASP A 137 5.68 22.39 -12.57
N LEU A 138 4.67 21.52 -12.47
CA LEU A 138 3.55 21.69 -11.54
C LEU A 138 3.99 21.72 -10.08
N ALA A 139 4.94 20.86 -9.66
CA ALA A 139 5.50 20.90 -8.31
C ALA A 139 6.15 22.26 -8.01
N ASN A 140 6.89 22.82 -8.97
CA ASN A 140 7.50 24.14 -8.81
C ASN A 140 6.45 25.27 -8.79
N SER A 141 5.43 25.23 -9.65
CA SER A 141 4.33 26.20 -9.65
C SER A 141 3.58 26.20 -8.32
N ILE A 142 3.25 25.02 -7.79
CA ILE A 142 2.59 24.90 -6.47
C ILE A 142 3.47 25.46 -5.36
N ARG A 143 4.78 25.19 -5.39
CA ARG A 143 5.72 25.77 -4.42
C ARG A 143 5.66 27.30 -4.43
N GLU A 144 5.62 27.90 -5.62
CA GLU A 144 5.59 29.35 -5.79
C GLU A 144 4.27 29.95 -5.30
N ALA A 145 3.14 29.44 -5.79
CA ALA A 145 1.81 29.87 -5.37
C ALA A 145 1.60 29.68 -3.86
N ALA A 146 2.03 28.55 -3.29
CA ALA A 146 1.94 28.33 -1.86
C ALA A 146 2.83 29.29 -1.06
N SER A 147 4.05 29.57 -1.53
CA SER A 147 4.95 30.52 -0.86
C SER A 147 4.33 31.92 -0.80
N GLU A 148 3.70 32.37 -1.89
CA GLU A 148 2.99 33.65 -1.94
C GLU A 148 1.77 33.67 -1.00
N LYS A 149 0.95 32.62 -1.02
CA LYS A 149 -0.22 32.50 -0.15
C LYS A 149 0.18 32.50 1.33
N ILE A 150 1.22 31.74 1.69
CA ILE A 150 1.74 31.69 3.06
C ILE A 150 2.22 33.06 3.51
N LYS A 151 3.00 33.77 2.68
CA LYS A 151 3.44 35.15 2.97
C LYS A 151 2.26 36.09 3.20
N LYS A 152 1.22 36.01 2.36
CA LYS A 152 0.02 36.86 2.45
C LYS A 152 -0.80 36.60 3.71
N VAL A 153 -0.97 35.34 4.09
CA VAL A 153 -1.80 34.94 5.25
C VAL A 153 -1.06 35.16 6.57
N THR A 154 0.22 34.80 6.63
CA THR A 154 0.98 34.82 7.90
C THR A 154 1.81 36.07 8.12
N LYS A 155 1.93 36.95 7.12
CA LYS A 155 2.77 38.17 7.16
C LYS A 155 4.24 37.88 7.49
N VAL A 156 4.69 36.63 7.36
CA VAL A 156 6.09 36.24 7.55
C VAL A 156 6.89 36.67 6.32
N GLN A 157 8.06 37.27 6.54
CA GLN A 157 8.81 37.96 5.48
C GLN A 157 9.51 36.99 4.51
N GLU A 158 9.87 35.76 4.92
CA GLU A 158 10.68 34.88 4.07
C GLU A 158 10.27 33.40 4.17
N VAL A 159 9.68 32.88 3.10
CA VAL A 159 9.64 31.44 2.80
C VAL A 159 10.77 31.18 1.82
N THR A 160 11.80 30.44 2.25
CA THR A 160 12.95 30.14 1.41
C THR A 160 12.72 28.81 0.68
N PRO A 161 12.75 28.79 -0.66
CA PRO A 161 12.75 27.54 -1.40
C PRO A 161 14.02 26.76 -1.06
N LEU A 162 13.87 25.60 -0.42
CA LEU A 162 14.99 24.77 -0.02
C LEU A 162 15.52 24.00 -1.23
N GLU A 163 14.62 23.40 -2.01
CA GLU A 163 14.98 22.57 -3.15
C GLU A 163 13.92 22.65 -4.26
N LYS A 164 14.37 22.91 -5.49
CA LYS A 164 13.50 22.86 -6.69
C LYS A 164 13.16 21.43 -7.06
N ALA A 165 12.00 21.23 -7.67
CA ALA A 165 11.60 19.92 -8.17
C ALA A 165 12.55 19.46 -9.29
N GLN A 166 13.02 18.22 -9.20
CA GLN A 166 13.89 17.59 -10.20
C GLN A 166 13.07 16.74 -11.17
N LEU A 167 13.59 16.55 -12.39
CA LEU A 167 12.94 15.68 -13.37
C LEU A 167 13.08 14.21 -12.91
N PRO A 168 11.98 13.48 -12.66
CA PRO A 168 12.06 12.09 -12.25
C PRO A 168 12.59 11.22 -13.41
N THR A 169 13.65 10.46 -13.15
CA THR A 169 14.31 9.60 -14.14
C THR A 169 13.68 8.21 -14.23
N SER A 170 12.90 7.80 -13.23
CA SER A 170 12.20 6.52 -13.16
C SER A 170 10.75 6.72 -12.75
N PRO A 171 9.82 5.86 -13.22
CA PRO A 171 8.43 5.92 -12.80
C PRO A 171 8.28 5.54 -11.32
N SER A 172 7.42 6.24 -10.60
CA SER A 172 7.06 5.96 -9.21
C SER A 172 6.01 4.84 -9.10
N SER A 173 5.19 4.65 -10.14
CA SER A 173 4.24 3.54 -10.23
C SER A 173 4.12 3.03 -11.68
N PRO A 174 3.74 1.76 -11.87
CA PRO A 174 3.48 0.74 -10.84
C PRO A 174 4.77 0.19 -10.24
N ASN A 175 4.74 -0.21 -8.95
CA ASN A 175 5.86 -0.93 -8.34
C ASN A 175 5.80 -2.41 -8.76
N ILE A 176 6.46 -2.72 -9.88
CA ILE A 176 6.41 -4.05 -10.52
C ILE A 176 6.82 -5.16 -9.55
N GLN A 177 7.88 -4.96 -8.77
CA GLN A 177 8.36 -5.95 -7.81
C GLN A 177 7.32 -6.24 -6.72
N ARG A 178 6.77 -5.19 -6.09
CA ARG A 178 5.73 -5.33 -5.07
C ARG A 178 4.47 -5.99 -5.61
N ASN A 179 3.98 -5.56 -6.77
CA ASN A 179 2.77 -6.12 -7.38
C ASN A 179 2.95 -7.60 -7.74
N THR A 180 4.12 -7.96 -8.27
CA THR A 180 4.45 -9.36 -8.62
C THR A 180 4.51 -10.24 -7.36
N LEU A 181 5.16 -9.77 -6.30
CA LEU A 181 5.21 -10.49 -5.01
C LEU A 181 3.81 -10.66 -4.41
N ILE A 182 2.99 -9.60 -4.42
CA ILE A 182 1.61 -9.67 -3.95
C ILE A 182 0.83 -10.71 -4.76
N GLY A 183 0.95 -10.70 -6.10
CA GLY A 183 0.31 -11.70 -6.97
C GLY A 183 0.75 -13.13 -6.67
N PHE A 184 2.05 -13.34 -6.44
CA PHE A 184 2.62 -14.64 -6.08
C PHE A 184 2.05 -15.16 -4.75
N PHE A 185 2.14 -14.36 -3.69
CA PHE A 185 1.69 -14.77 -2.36
C PHE A 185 0.17 -14.93 -2.30
N LEU A 186 -0.60 -14.06 -2.97
CA LEU A 186 -2.05 -14.25 -3.08
C LEU A 186 -2.39 -15.55 -3.79
N GLY A 187 -1.68 -15.88 -4.87
CA GLY A 187 -1.91 -17.14 -5.58
C GLY A 187 -1.58 -18.38 -4.76
N ALA A 188 -0.46 -18.36 -4.05
CA ALA A 188 -0.11 -19.43 -3.11
C ALA A 188 -1.15 -19.55 -1.99
N LEU A 189 -1.56 -18.44 -1.40
CA LEU A 189 -2.53 -18.40 -0.30
C LEU A 189 -3.90 -18.93 -0.73
N LEU A 190 -4.43 -18.47 -1.87
CA LEU A 190 -5.70 -18.95 -2.41
C LEU A 190 -5.65 -20.46 -2.67
N THR A 191 -4.52 -20.96 -3.17
CA THR A 191 -4.34 -22.40 -3.40
C THR A 191 -4.35 -23.19 -2.09
N ILE A 192 -3.67 -22.69 -1.05
CA ILE A 192 -3.68 -23.30 0.28
C ILE A 192 -5.11 -23.35 0.82
N ILE A 193 -5.85 -22.23 0.73
CA ILE A 193 -7.25 -22.16 1.18
C ILE A 193 -8.09 -23.20 0.44
N VAL A 194 -8.00 -23.28 -0.90
CA VAL A 194 -8.75 -24.26 -1.69
C VAL A 194 -8.39 -25.70 -1.30
N ILE A 195 -7.12 -25.99 -1.03
CA ILE A 195 -6.71 -27.33 -0.57
C ILE A 195 -7.30 -27.65 0.81
N VAL A 196 -7.24 -26.71 1.75
CA VAL A 196 -7.77 -26.91 3.11
C VAL A 196 -9.28 -27.04 3.09
N VAL A 197 -9.99 -26.14 2.40
CA VAL A 197 -11.45 -26.20 2.25
C VAL A 197 -11.85 -27.51 1.58
N GLY A 198 -11.18 -27.89 0.49
CA GLY A 198 -11.43 -29.16 -0.18
C GLY A 198 -11.13 -30.39 0.69
N GLU A 199 -10.34 -30.25 1.75
CA GLU A 199 -10.09 -31.33 2.71
C GLU A 199 -11.13 -31.34 3.84
N VAL A 200 -11.53 -30.17 4.35
CA VAL A 200 -12.56 -30.04 5.39
C VAL A 200 -13.94 -30.46 4.89
N LEU A 201 -14.23 -30.27 3.59
CA LEU A 201 -15.47 -30.71 2.95
C LEU A 201 -15.42 -32.16 2.43
N ASP A 202 -14.26 -32.83 2.47
CA ASP A 202 -14.13 -34.20 1.99
C ASP A 202 -14.37 -35.19 3.13
N ASP A 203 -15.65 -35.54 3.35
CA ASP A 203 -16.12 -36.49 4.36
C ASP A 203 -15.78 -37.97 4.06
N ARG A 204 -14.86 -38.25 3.13
CA ARG A 204 -14.45 -39.63 2.83
C ARG A 204 -13.54 -40.16 3.92
N ILE A 205 -13.99 -41.25 4.55
CA ILE A 205 -13.20 -42.11 5.43
C ILE A 205 -12.03 -42.68 4.61
N LYS A 206 -10.80 -42.24 4.89
CA LYS A 206 -9.60 -42.61 4.12
C LYS A 206 -8.65 -43.49 4.90
N ARG A 207 -8.73 -43.53 6.24
CA ARG A 207 -7.90 -44.39 7.06
C ARG A 207 -8.74 -45.54 7.61
N PRO A 208 -8.16 -46.75 7.73
CA PRO A 208 -8.82 -47.88 8.40
C PRO A 208 -9.18 -47.56 9.86
N GLU A 209 -8.41 -46.68 10.48
CA GLU A 209 -8.52 -46.23 11.87
C GLU A 209 -9.77 -45.37 12.09
N ASP A 210 -10.10 -44.53 11.09
CA ASP A 210 -11.30 -43.68 11.09
C ASP A 210 -12.61 -44.51 11.11
N ILE A 211 -12.54 -45.79 10.69
CA ILE A 211 -13.69 -46.71 10.67
C ILE A 211 -14.07 -47.13 12.09
N GLU A 212 -13.09 -47.35 12.97
CA GLU A 212 -13.35 -47.78 14.35
C GLU A 212 -14.05 -46.69 15.15
N GLU A 213 -13.64 -45.44 14.96
CA GLU A 213 -14.16 -44.26 15.65
C GLU A 213 -15.56 -43.87 15.16
N VAL A 214 -15.82 -43.94 13.85
CA VAL A 214 -17.13 -43.60 13.26
C VAL A 214 -18.18 -44.67 13.50
N LEU A 215 -17.78 -45.95 13.44
CA LEU A 215 -18.73 -47.07 13.55
C LEU A 215 -18.80 -47.68 14.96
N GLY A 216 -17.90 -47.29 15.87
CA GLY A 216 -17.81 -47.86 17.23
C GLY A 216 -17.48 -49.36 17.24
N MET A 217 -16.84 -49.86 16.18
CA MET A 217 -16.56 -51.28 15.98
C MET A 217 -15.06 -51.52 15.84
N THR A 218 -14.55 -52.57 16.47
CA THR A 218 -13.14 -52.98 16.32
C THR A 218 -12.86 -53.46 14.90
N LEU A 219 -11.80 -52.94 14.28
CA LEU A 219 -11.30 -53.33 12.96
C LEU A 219 -10.68 -54.73 13.07
N LEU A 220 -11.42 -55.73 12.60
CA LEU A 220 -10.99 -57.13 12.64
C LEU A 220 -9.96 -57.49 11.56
N GLY A 221 -9.85 -56.67 10.50
CA GLY A 221 -8.88 -56.89 9.43
C GLY A 221 -9.13 -56.00 8.22
N THR A 222 -8.10 -55.83 7.39
CA THR A 222 -8.18 -55.14 6.10
C THR A 222 -8.01 -56.16 4.98
N VAL A 223 -8.86 -56.12 3.96
CA VAL A 223 -8.70 -56.93 2.75
C VAL A 223 -8.05 -56.05 1.69
N PRO A 224 -6.78 -56.28 1.31
CA PRO A 224 -6.13 -55.50 0.27
C PRO A 224 -6.81 -55.75 -1.07
N ASN A 225 -7.08 -54.68 -1.82
CA ASN A 225 -7.57 -54.83 -3.19
C ASN A 225 -6.38 -55.15 -4.11
N THR A 226 -6.28 -56.41 -4.52
CA THR A 226 -5.17 -56.94 -5.33
C THR A 226 -5.16 -56.43 -6.79
N ASP A 227 -6.24 -55.78 -7.25
CA ASP A 227 -6.35 -55.27 -8.62
C ASP A 227 -5.72 -53.87 -8.80
N LYS A 228 -5.27 -53.23 -7.71
CA LYS A 228 -4.63 -51.90 -7.71
C LYS A 228 -3.18 -51.93 -7.20
N LEU A 229 -2.47 -53.04 -7.40
CA LEU A 229 -1.03 -53.16 -7.18
C LEU A 229 -0.23 -52.77 -8.42
#